data_AF-A0A2Z3JGD9-F1
#
_entry.id   AF-A0A2Z3JGD9-F1
#
_cell.length_a   1.000
_cell.length_b   1.000
_cell.length_c   1.000
_cell.angle_alpha   90.00
_cell.angle_beta   90.00
_cell.angle_gamma   90.00
#
_symmetry.space_group_name_H-M   'P 1'
#
loop_
_entity.id
_entity.type
_entity.pdbx_description
1 polymer ?
#
loop_
_entity_poly.entity_id
_entity_poly.type
_entity_poly.pdbx_seq_one_letter_code
_entity_poly.pdbx_strand_id
1 'polypeptide(L)'
;MSAKKAPPGAARTQTYRAAYQQLARIAAELEAGETDLDRVLPLLAEAQAAYEVCKQRIDALRAALQEGALAPGPAPGDEALEADETQDDPEDEDDDFF
;
A
#
# COMPACT_ATOMS: atom_id res chain seq x y z
N MET A 1 -5.33 18.47 -38.79
CA MET A 1 -5.58 18.38 -37.33
C MET A 1 -6.08 16.97 -37.03
N SER A 2 -5.21 16.08 -36.55
CA SER A 2 -5.58 14.69 -36.25
C SER A 2 -5.48 14.47 -34.75
N ALA A 3 -6.62 14.56 -34.06
CA ALA A 3 -6.74 14.11 -32.68
C ALA A 3 -6.67 12.58 -32.69
N LYS A 4 -5.53 12.03 -32.28
CA LYS A 4 -5.33 10.58 -32.16
C LYS A 4 -6.11 10.10 -30.95
N LYS A 5 -7.39 9.77 -31.16
CA LYS A 5 -8.28 9.17 -30.18
C LYS A 5 -7.63 7.88 -29.67
N ALA A 6 -7.21 7.86 -28.41
CA ALA A 6 -6.62 6.68 -27.79
C ALA A 6 -7.66 5.54 -27.72
N PRO A 7 -7.28 4.30 -28.04
CA PRO A 7 -8.22 3.18 -28.05
C PRO A 7 -8.75 2.87 -26.64
N PRO A 8 -10.04 2.47 -26.52
CA PRO A 8 -10.62 2.06 -25.25
C PRO A 8 -9.98 0.74 -24.80
N GLY A 9 -8.97 0.84 -23.94
CA GLY A 9 -8.17 -0.29 -23.45
C GLY A 9 -6.92 0.10 -22.66
N ALA A 10 -6.40 1.32 -22.86
CA ALA A 10 -5.18 1.79 -22.19
C ALA A 10 -5.29 1.89 -20.65
N ALA A 11 -6.50 2.05 -20.10
CA ALA A 11 -6.74 2.12 -18.66
C ALA A 11 -6.43 0.81 -17.92
N ARG A 12 -6.51 -0.36 -18.58
CA ARG A 12 -6.23 -1.66 -17.92
C ARG A 12 -4.74 -1.97 -17.74
N THR A 13 -3.86 -1.25 -18.44
CA THR A 13 -2.40 -1.48 -18.45
C THR A 13 -1.62 -0.62 -17.47
N GLN A 14 -2.24 0.40 -16.85
CA GLN A 14 -1.53 1.25 -15.90
C GLN A 14 -1.42 0.59 -14.52
N THR A 15 -0.22 0.68 -13.95
CA THR A 15 0.06 0.30 -12.57
C THR A 15 -0.35 1.41 -11.62
N TYR A 16 -0.60 1.08 -10.35
CA TYR A 16 -0.86 2.09 -9.30
C TYR A 16 0.22 3.18 -9.29
N ARG A 17 1.51 2.78 -9.32
CA ARG A 17 2.64 3.71 -9.28
C ARG A 17 2.64 4.69 -10.45
N ALA A 18 2.39 4.21 -11.67
CA ALA A 18 2.36 5.06 -12.85
C ALA A 18 1.20 6.07 -12.80
N ALA A 19 0.00 5.61 -12.44
CA ALA A 19 -1.17 6.46 -12.31
C ALA A 19 -0.99 7.52 -11.21
N TYR A 20 -0.41 7.14 -10.06
CA TYR A 20 -0.11 8.06 -8.97
C TYR A 20 0.92 9.13 -9.39
N GLN A 21 1.98 8.74 -10.10
CA GLN A 21 2.98 9.69 -10.60
C GLN A 21 2.37 10.69 -11.59
N GLN A 22 1.47 10.24 -12.47
CA GLN A 22 0.75 11.12 -13.38
C GLN A 22 -0.14 12.10 -12.59
N LEU A 23 -0.91 11.60 -11.63
CA LEU A 23 -1.77 12.43 -10.78
C LEU A 23 -0.97 13.50 -10.01
N ALA A 24 0.16 13.12 -9.43
CA ALA A 24 1.03 14.02 -8.68
C ALA A 24 1.63 15.14 -9.56
N ARG A 25 1.97 14.83 -10.82
CA ARG A 25 2.44 15.84 -11.77
C ARG A 25 1.36 16.85 -12.12
N ILE A 26 0.15 16.37 -12.40
CA ILE A 26 -0.99 17.24 -12.71
C ILE A 26 -1.33 18.13 -11.52
N ALA A 27 -1.31 17.58 -10.30
CA ALA A 27 -1.52 18.37 -9.09
C ALA A 27 -0.49 19.50 -8.94
N ALA A 28 0.80 19.19 -9.13
CA ALA A 28 1.87 20.20 -9.08
C ALA A 28 1.69 21.30 -10.15
N GLU A 29 1.25 20.94 -11.35
CA GLU A 29 1.00 21.88 -12.45
C GLU A 29 -0.19 22.81 -12.15
N LEU A 30 -1.25 22.28 -11.55
CA LEU A 30 -2.41 23.08 -11.13
C LEU A 30 -2.09 23.98 -9.93
N GLU A 31 -1.32 23.48 -8.96
CA GLU A 31 -0.89 24.23 -7.77
C GLU A 31 0.04 25.40 -8.12
N ALA A 32 0.84 25.28 -9.17
CA ALA A 32 1.69 26.36 -9.66
C ALA A 32 0.87 27.60 -10.10
N GLY A 33 -0.41 27.43 -10.47
CA GLY A 33 -1.32 28.53 -10.76
C GLY A 33 -1.09 29.24 -12.09
N GLU A 34 -0.10 28.81 -12.89
CA GLU A 34 0.21 29.37 -14.22
C GLU A 34 -0.54 28.66 -15.36
N THR A 35 -1.39 27.68 -15.04
CA THR A 35 -2.14 26.89 -16.02
C THR A 35 -3.28 27.71 -16.62
N ASP A 36 -3.34 27.78 -17.94
CA ASP A 36 -4.43 28.43 -18.68
C ASP A 36 -5.79 27.76 -18.41
N LEU A 37 -6.86 28.55 -18.30
CA LEU A 37 -8.20 28.06 -17.95
C LEU A 37 -8.69 26.99 -18.93
N ASP A 38 -8.38 27.16 -20.22
CA ASP A 38 -8.74 26.19 -21.27
C ASP A 38 -7.97 24.86 -21.14
N ARG A 39 -6.83 24.87 -20.45
CA ARG A 39 -6.01 23.69 -20.14
C ARG A 39 -6.39 23.00 -18.83
N VAL A 40 -6.98 23.73 -17.89
CA VAL A 40 -7.40 23.19 -16.59
C VAL A 40 -8.43 22.07 -16.75
N LEU A 41 -9.47 22.27 -17.58
CA LEU A 41 -10.52 21.26 -17.75
C LEU A 41 -9.98 19.93 -18.33
N PRO A 42 -9.17 19.92 -19.40
CA PRO A 42 -8.46 18.72 -19.84
C PRO A 42 -7.61 18.06 -18.75
N LEU A 43 -6.81 18.84 -18.02
CA LEU A 43 -5.96 18.32 -16.95
C LEU A 43 -6.78 17.66 -15.82
N LEU A 44 -7.92 18.23 -15.46
CA LEU A 44 -8.83 17.65 -14.47
C LEU A 44 -9.43 16.33 -14.95
N ALA A 45 -9.81 16.22 -16.23
CA ALA A 45 -10.29 14.96 -16.78
C ALA A 45 -9.20 13.87 -16.78
N GLU A 46 -7.96 14.25 -17.09
CA GLU A 46 -6.81 13.35 -17.01
C GLU A 46 -6.50 12.94 -15.57
N ALA A 47 -6.56 13.87 -14.62
CA ALA A 47 -6.40 13.60 -13.20
C ALA A 47 -7.48 12.64 -12.69
N GLN A 48 -8.74 12.84 -13.09
CA GLN A 48 -9.85 11.97 -12.71
C GLN A 48 -9.64 10.55 -13.25
N ALA A 49 -9.19 10.40 -14.49
CA ALA A 49 -8.87 9.09 -15.06
C ALA A 49 -7.72 8.40 -14.31
N ALA A 50 -6.66 9.12 -13.96
CA ALA A 50 -5.55 8.58 -13.17
C ALA A 50 -6.00 8.18 -11.75
N TYR A 51 -6.85 9.00 -11.12
CA TYR A 51 -7.42 8.72 -9.80
C TYR A 51 -8.28 7.45 -9.79
N GLU A 52 -9.13 7.24 -10.80
CA GLU A 52 -9.95 6.02 -10.88
C GLU A 52 -9.10 4.75 -10.96
N VAL A 53 -7.96 4.80 -11.66
CA VAL A 53 -7.00 3.68 -11.67
C VAL A 53 -6.42 3.45 -10.26
N CYS A 54 -5.99 4.52 -9.58
CA CYS A 54 -5.49 4.42 -8.21
C CYS A 54 -6.53 3.80 -7.27
N LYS A 55 -7.77 4.29 -7.34
CA LYS A 55 -8.91 3.83 -6.54
C LYS A 55 -9.20 2.34 -6.79
N GLN A 56 -9.31 1.92 -8.04
CA GLN A 56 -9.55 0.51 -8.39
C GLN A 56 -8.49 -0.43 -7.82
N ARG A 57 -7.20 -0.04 -7.83
CA ARG A 57 -6.12 -0.85 -7.26
C ARG A 57 -6.20 -0.94 -5.73
N ILE A 58 -6.53 0.17 -5.07
CA ILE A 58 -6.73 0.22 -3.62
C ILE A 58 -7.94 -0.64 -3.23
N ASP A 59 -9.04 -0.54 -3.96
CA ASP A 59 -10.25 -1.29 -3.67
C ASP A 59 -10.05 -2.80 -3.88
N ALA A 60 -9.31 -3.20 -4.92
CA ALA A 60 -8.90 -4.59 -5.11
C ALA A 60 -8.02 -5.10 -3.95
N LEU A 61 -7.10 -4.28 -3.44
CA LEU A 61 -6.30 -4.62 -2.26
C LEU A 61 -7.16 -4.75 -0.99
N ARG A 62 -8.11 -3.83 -0.78
CA ARG A 62 -9.05 -3.89 0.35
C ARG A 62 -9.92 -5.14 0.30
N ALA A 63 -10.41 -5.51 -0.88
CA ALA A 63 -11.18 -6.74 -1.07
C ALA A 63 -10.33 -7.97 -0.73
N ALA A 64 -9.10 -8.06 -1.24
CA ALA A 64 -8.21 -9.18 -0.95
C ALA A 64 -7.85 -9.31 0.55
N LEU A 65 -7.73 -8.18 1.26
CA LEU A 65 -7.52 -8.17 2.72
C LEU A 65 -8.76 -8.69 3.48
N GLN A 66 -9.96 -8.29 3.06
CA GLN A 66 -11.22 -8.72 3.68
C GLN A 66 -11.54 -10.19 3.40
N GLU A 67 -11.19 -10.68 2.22
CA GLU A 67 -11.36 -12.08 1.81
C GLU A 67 -10.31 -13.03 2.45
N GLY A 68 -9.38 -12.51 3.26
CA GLY A 68 -8.35 -13.30 3.92
C GLY A 68 -7.29 -13.85 2.96
N ALA A 69 -7.27 -13.44 1.68
CA ALA A 69 -6.27 -13.84 0.70
C ALA A 69 -4.84 -13.36 1.06
N LEU A 70 -4.75 -12.39 1.97
CA LEU A 70 -3.51 -11.87 2.57
C LEU A 70 -3.45 -12.13 4.08
N ALA A 71 -4.24 -13.06 4.62
CA ALA A 71 -4.16 -13.41 6.04
C ALA A 71 -2.68 -13.70 6.37
N PRO A 72 -2.07 -13.00 7.36
CA PRO A 72 -0.77 -13.43 7.84
C PRO A 72 -0.97 -14.87 8.31
N GLY A 73 -0.36 -15.82 7.60
CA GLY A 73 -0.19 -17.17 8.14
C GLY A 73 0.42 -17.05 9.54
N PRO A 74 0.15 -18.00 10.44
CA PRO A 74 0.66 -17.94 11.81
C PRO A 74 2.13 -17.54 11.77
N ALA A 75 2.49 -16.47 12.47
CA ALA A 75 3.88 -16.08 12.60
C ALA A 75 4.66 -17.35 13.04
N PRO A 76 5.75 -17.73 12.35
CA PRO A 76 6.58 -18.85 12.80
C PRO A 76 7.22 -18.41 14.12
N GLY A 77 6.59 -18.76 15.24
CA GLY A 77 6.97 -18.27 16.55
C GLY A 77 6.00 -18.58 17.69
N ASP A 78 4.75 -18.97 17.42
CA ASP A 78 3.81 -19.46 18.45
C ASP A 78 3.90 -21.00 18.61
N GLU A 79 5.12 -21.53 18.60
CA GLU A 79 5.37 -22.88 19.12
C GLU A 79 5.46 -22.77 20.64
N ALA A 80 4.40 -23.25 21.29
CA ALA A 80 4.27 -23.37 22.73
C ALA A 80 5.57 -23.90 23.36
N LEU A 81 6.23 -23.04 24.14
CA LEU A 81 7.21 -23.48 25.12
C LEU A 81 6.46 -24.17 26.26
N GLU A 82 6.10 -25.43 26.06
CA GLU A 82 5.90 -26.38 27.14
C GLU A 82 7.29 -26.71 27.71
N ALA A 83 7.85 -25.78 28.48
CA ALA A 83 9.05 -26.02 29.27
C ALA A 83 8.61 -26.67 30.59
N ASP A 84 8.46 -27.99 30.50
CA ASP A 84 8.69 -29.02 31.51
C ASP A 84 9.06 -28.50 32.91
N GLU A 85 8.11 -28.64 33.84
CA GLU A 85 8.39 -28.63 35.27
C GLU A 85 9.25 -29.85 35.61
N THR A 86 10.57 -29.66 35.77
CA THR A 86 11.38 -30.55 36.61
C THR A 86 12.14 -29.76 37.66
N GLN A 87 11.54 -29.81 38.85
CA GLN A 87 12.08 -29.61 40.18
C GLN A 87 13.44 -30.28 40.38
N ASP A 88 14.43 -29.54 40.90
CA ASP A 88 15.34 -30.05 41.94
C ASP A 88 15.99 -28.86 42.67
N ASP A 89 15.49 -28.63 43.88
CA ASP A 89 16.15 -27.87 44.93
C ASP A 89 17.21 -28.79 45.56
N PRO A 90 18.44 -28.30 45.79
CA PRO A 90 18.83 -28.23 47.19
C PRO A 90 19.46 -26.89 47.58
N GLU A 91 18.89 -26.29 48.63
CA GLU A 91 19.58 -25.51 49.65
C GLU A 91 20.94 -26.13 50.02
N ASP A 92 21.95 -25.27 50.22
CA ASP A 92 23.17 -25.43 51.04
C ASP A 92 24.29 -24.62 50.35
N GLU A 93 25.10 -23.77 50.96
CA GLU A 93 25.31 -23.33 52.33
C GLU A 93 26.19 -22.06 52.22
N ASP A 94 26.24 -21.29 53.30
CA ASP A 94 27.05 -20.10 53.53
C ASP A 94 28.54 -20.24 53.09
N ASP A 95 29.13 -19.19 52.49
CA ASP A 95 30.53 -18.82 52.77
C ASP A 95 30.90 -17.39 52.29
N ASP A 96 30.88 -16.49 53.26
CA ASP A 96 31.82 -15.39 53.53
C ASP A 96 32.10 -14.27 52.50
N PHE A 97 31.38 -13.16 52.72
CA PHE A 97 31.80 -11.80 52.39
C PHE A 97 32.27 -11.06 53.65
N PHE A 98 33.59 -10.98 53.87
CA PHE A 98 34.26 -9.79 54.44
C PHE A 98 35.79 -9.79 54.22
#